data_AF-A0AAD6HTJ8-F1
#
_entry.id   AF-A0AAD6HTJ8-F1
#
_cell.length_a   1.000
_cell.length_b   1.000
_cell.length_c   1.000
_cell.angle_alpha   90.00
_cell.angle_beta   90.00
_cell.angle_gamma   90.00
#
_symmetry.space_group_name_H-M   'P 1'
#
loop_
_entity.id
_entity.type
_entity.pdbx_description
1 polymer ?
#
loop_
_entity_poly.entity_id
_entity_poly.type
_entity_poly.pdbx_seq_one_letter_code
_entity_poly.pdbx_strand_id
1 'polypeptide(L)'
;MNRPAITSYTEFTLPLPAARDLWMAPTAAAWRDIWTTRYRNRDLCAISLHELLSDPLLLSNMPPDLDFAIAKSALLHGFALQVWEFRQQMRLSGSRATTKLWLQSRQEDLYSTLRVVQEDTPRSPPVTILTNELAMMYLHIDIDAIQRFIGKMGEAEARRAYPSLREWSRTKEARIAIWHAGQVLRAARSVPPYQFRGFDSLSIYQSSLVLWVYGLIECGEKRLEIQTSINDDDTTPAVPLDGAEDQAVKNFLNRGIGRPGLMQHRDGHDFCELSRPRSVMAVARQVIEGNLPPPLPGDILPPMSQNLCSLIEDLGNLP
;
A
#
# COMPACT_ATOMS: atom_id res chain seq x y z
N MET A 1 -7.12 1.84 -5.67
CA MET A 1 -8.11 2.79 -6.21
C MET A 1 -8.97 2.03 -7.21
N ASN A 2 -10.25 1.82 -6.91
CA ASN A 2 -11.14 0.96 -7.74
C ASN A 2 -12.08 1.78 -8.65
N ARG A 3 -11.88 3.10 -8.71
CA ARG A 3 -12.71 4.02 -9.48
C ARG A 3 -11.81 5.05 -10.17
N PRO A 4 -12.19 5.53 -11.36
CA PRO A 4 -11.52 6.65 -11.99
C PRO A 4 -11.55 7.87 -11.07
N ALA A 5 -10.50 8.68 -11.13
CA ALA A 5 -10.50 9.96 -10.45
C ALA A 5 -11.61 10.85 -10.99
N ILE A 6 -12.23 11.63 -10.11
CA ILE A 6 -13.23 12.63 -10.50
C ILE A 6 -12.55 13.82 -11.20
N THR A 7 -11.29 14.09 -10.84
CA THR A 7 -10.48 15.22 -11.36
C THR A 7 -9.11 14.70 -11.74
N SER A 8 -8.55 15.16 -12.87
CA SER A 8 -7.20 14.79 -13.28
C SER A 8 -6.15 15.42 -12.35
N TYR A 9 -5.07 14.70 -12.04
CA TYR A 9 -3.95 15.26 -11.28
C TYR A 9 -3.27 16.43 -12.02
N THR A 10 -3.41 16.51 -13.34
CA THR A 10 -2.85 17.60 -14.18
C THR A 10 -3.58 18.94 -13.99
N GLU A 11 -4.79 18.93 -13.44
CA GLU A 11 -5.58 20.14 -13.21
C GLU A 11 -5.14 20.91 -11.94
N PHE A 12 -4.31 20.30 -11.09
CA PHE A 12 -3.86 20.89 -9.83
C PHE A 12 -2.64 21.81 -10.02
N THR A 13 -2.86 22.92 -10.72
CA THR A 13 -1.84 23.96 -10.99
C THR A 13 -1.81 25.06 -9.92
N LEU A 14 -2.72 25.02 -8.95
CA LEU A 14 -2.74 25.99 -7.85
C LEU A 14 -1.57 25.75 -6.89
N PRO A 15 -1.02 26.80 -6.25
CA PRO A 15 -0.01 26.67 -5.22
C PRO A 15 -0.46 25.79 -4.07
N LEU A 16 0.48 25.05 -3.49
CA LEU A 16 0.25 24.25 -2.30
C LEU A 16 -0.13 25.12 -1.10
N PRO A 17 -0.86 24.56 -0.12
CA PRO A 17 -1.25 25.31 1.06
C PRO A 17 -0.05 25.83 1.86
N ALA A 18 -0.22 27.01 2.43
CA ALA A 18 0.72 27.57 3.41
C ALA A 18 0.89 26.64 4.64
N ALA A 19 1.99 26.82 5.37
CA ALA A 19 2.34 25.99 6.51
C ALA A 19 1.21 25.91 7.56
N ARG A 20 1.13 24.76 8.23
CA ARG A 20 0.05 24.41 9.16
C ARG A 20 -0.11 25.38 10.32
N ASP A 21 0.96 26.00 10.78
CA ASP A 21 0.96 26.93 11.90
C ASP A 21 0.17 28.22 11.59
N LEU A 22 0.20 28.68 10.34
CA LEU A 22 -0.64 29.77 9.87
C LEU A 22 -2.13 29.37 9.93
N TRP A 23 -2.49 28.19 9.42
CA TRP A 23 -3.89 27.71 9.41
C TRP A 23 -4.45 27.42 10.81
N MET A 24 -3.60 26.96 11.72
CA MET A 24 -3.98 26.57 13.08
C MET A 24 -3.72 27.68 14.10
N ALA A 25 -3.49 28.92 13.66
CA ALA A 25 -3.26 30.05 14.55
C ALA A 25 -4.48 30.24 15.51
N PRO A 26 -4.25 30.32 16.83
CA PRO A 26 -5.34 30.27 17.81
C PRO A 26 -6.20 31.54 17.84
N THR A 27 -5.68 32.65 17.31
CA THR A 27 -6.37 33.94 17.26
C THR A 27 -6.05 34.68 15.97
N ALA A 28 -6.92 35.62 15.57
CA ALA A 28 -6.69 36.47 14.42
C ALA A 28 -5.41 37.33 14.55
N ALA A 29 -5.06 37.76 15.77
CA ALA A 29 -3.83 38.49 16.04
C ALA A 29 -2.60 37.60 15.79
N ALA A 30 -2.59 36.38 16.33
CA ALA A 30 -1.51 35.42 16.09
C ALA A 30 -1.37 35.08 14.60
N TRP A 31 -2.48 34.88 13.89
CA TRP A 31 -2.48 34.66 12.44
C TRP A 31 -1.81 35.82 11.69
N ARG A 32 -2.20 37.07 12.00
CA ARG A 32 -1.65 38.28 11.38
C ARG A 32 -0.15 38.40 11.67
N ASP A 33 0.27 38.11 12.89
CA ASP A 33 1.67 38.23 13.29
C ASP A 33 2.54 37.19 12.56
N ILE A 34 2.05 35.96 12.39
CA ILE A 34 2.69 34.93 11.55
C ILE A 34 2.75 35.39 10.09
N TRP A 35 1.62 35.85 9.53
CA TRP A 35 1.54 36.33 8.15
C TRP A 35 2.53 37.46 7.86
N THR A 36 2.54 38.47 8.72
CA THR A 36 3.39 39.66 8.54
C THR A 36 4.87 39.36 8.66
N THR A 37 5.25 38.42 9.53
CA THR A 37 6.65 38.05 9.76
C THR A 37 7.18 37.11 8.67
N ARG A 38 6.38 36.13 8.24
CA ARG A 38 6.84 35.04 7.37
C ARG A 38 6.47 35.23 5.89
N TYR A 39 5.30 35.79 5.59
CA TYR A 39 4.72 35.78 4.24
C TYR A 39 4.70 37.15 3.56
N ARG A 40 4.60 38.27 4.30
CA ARG A 40 4.34 39.62 3.75
C ARG A 40 5.35 40.12 2.70
N ASN A 41 6.62 39.71 2.80
CA ASN A 41 7.70 40.18 1.92
C ASN A 41 8.32 39.05 1.08
N ARG A 42 7.68 37.88 1.05
CA ARG A 42 8.11 36.78 0.18
C ARG A 42 7.20 36.75 -1.04
N ASP A 43 7.80 36.70 -2.23
CA ASP A 43 7.09 36.17 -3.39
C ASP A 43 6.68 34.75 -3.01
N LEU A 44 5.38 34.53 -2.80
CA LEU A 44 4.87 33.24 -2.37
C LEU A 44 5.34 32.20 -3.38
N CYS A 45 6.23 31.31 -2.94
CA CYS A 45 6.77 30.26 -3.80
C CYS A 45 5.60 29.39 -4.25
N ALA A 46 5.28 29.46 -5.53
CA ALA A 46 4.04 28.94 -6.09
C ALA A 46 4.15 27.46 -6.46
N ILE A 47 4.82 26.65 -5.63
CA ILE A 47 4.96 25.22 -5.91
C ILE A 47 3.57 24.60 -5.94
N SER A 48 3.20 24.07 -7.10
CA SER A 48 1.94 23.37 -7.36
C SER A 48 2.14 21.85 -7.31
N LEU A 49 1.03 21.10 -7.25
CA LEU A 49 1.09 19.64 -7.38
C LEU A 49 1.63 19.23 -8.76
N HIS A 50 1.28 19.98 -9.81
CA HIS A 50 1.82 19.75 -11.16
C HIS A 50 3.34 19.81 -11.20
N GLU A 51 3.95 20.81 -10.56
CA GLU A 51 5.41 20.94 -10.48
C GLU A 51 6.03 19.81 -9.64
N LEU A 52 5.42 19.44 -8.50
CA LEU A 52 5.90 18.30 -7.70
C LEU A 52 5.84 16.96 -8.46
N LEU A 53 4.80 16.75 -9.29
CA LEU A 53 4.68 15.54 -10.10
C LEU A 53 5.67 15.52 -11.26
N SER A 54 6.09 16.71 -11.74
CA SER A 54 7.09 16.86 -12.78
C SER A 54 8.51 16.69 -12.23
N ASP A 55 8.76 17.21 -11.02
CA ASP A 55 10.03 17.09 -10.30
C ASP A 55 9.79 16.80 -8.80
N PRO A 56 9.79 15.51 -8.40
CA PRO A 56 9.59 15.10 -7.01
C PRO A 56 10.71 15.54 -6.07
N LEU A 57 11.89 15.89 -6.58
CA LEU A 57 13.04 16.32 -5.76
C LEU A 57 12.80 17.69 -5.11
N LEU A 58 11.84 18.47 -5.65
CA LEU A 58 11.37 19.71 -5.05
C LEU A 58 10.83 19.51 -3.62
N LEU A 59 10.37 18.30 -3.28
CA LEU A 59 9.91 17.98 -1.94
C LEU A 59 11.03 18.09 -0.89
N SER A 60 12.27 17.73 -1.26
CA SER A 60 13.42 17.76 -0.35
C SER A 60 13.89 19.17 -0.02
N ASN A 61 13.66 20.13 -0.94
CA ASN A 61 14.05 21.54 -0.79
C ASN A 61 12.84 22.46 -0.56
N MET A 62 11.77 21.90 -0.02
CA MET A 62 10.49 22.59 0.02
C MET A 62 10.51 23.76 1.02
N PRO A 63 10.03 24.97 0.64
CA PRO A 63 10.05 26.15 1.50
C PRO A 63 9.36 25.91 2.85
N PRO A 64 9.90 26.43 3.97
CA PRO A 64 9.30 26.26 5.30
C PRO A 64 7.93 26.94 5.45
N ASP A 65 7.51 27.70 4.45
CA ASP A 65 6.27 28.47 4.42
C ASP A 65 5.10 27.66 3.82
N LEU A 66 5.36 26.45 3.33
CA LEU A 66 4.36 25.55 2.76
C LEU A 66 4.16 24.32 3.66
N ASP A 67 2.97 23.71 3.60
CA ASP A 67 2.66 22.52 4.38
C ASP A 67 3.27 21.26 3.76
N PHE A 68 4.34 20.76 4.38
CA PHE A 68 5.06 19.56 3.95
C PHE A 68 4.22 18.29 3.97
N ALA A 69 3.39 18.12 5.00
CA ALA A 69 2.57 16.93 5.13
C ALA A 69 1.52 16.88 4.02
N ILE A 70 0.89 18.02 3.72
CA ILE A 70 -0.08 18.12 2.62
C ILE A 70 0.59 17.97 1.27
N ALA A 71 1.73 18.64 1.04
CA ALA A 71 2.49 18.54 -0.21
C ALA A 71 2.88 17.08 -0.52
N LYS A 72 3.48 16.39 0.46
CA LYS A 72 3.84 14.98 0.32
C LYS A 72 2.61 14.10 0.09
N SER A 73 1.55 14.29 0.86
CA SER A 73 0.31 13.53 0.69
C SER A 73 -0.28 13.73 -0.71
N ALA A 74 -0.33 14.97 -1.20
CA ALA A 74 -0.85 15.31 -2.53
C ALA A 74 0.00 14.64 -3.64
N LEU A 75 1.32 14.72 -3.53
CA LEU A 75 2.25 14.07 -4.45
C LEU A 75 2.02 12.55 -4.52
N LEU A 76 1.93 11.89 -3.38
CA LEU A 76 1.68 10.44 -3.31
C LEU A 76 0.33 10.04 -3.91
N HIS A 77 -0.71 10.85 -3.70
CA HIS A 77 -2.01 10.60 -4.33
C HIS A 77 -1.96 10.84 -5.85
N GLY A 78 -1.21 11.84 -6.31
CA GLY A 78 -0.96 12.06 -7.74
C GLY A 78 -0.25 10.86 -8.38
N PHE A 79 0.78 10.32 -7.73
CA PHE A 79 1.42 9.09 -8.20
C PHE A 79 0.50 7.87 -8.12
N ALA A 80 -0.31 7.72 -7.07
CA ALA A 80 -1.29 6.65 -6.99
C ALA A 80 -2.28 6.67 -8.16
N LEU A 81 -2.65 7.87 -8.65
CA LEU A 81 -3.44 8.03 -9.87
C LEU A 81 -2.67 7.61 -11.13
N GLN A 82 -1.40 8.00 -11.27
CA GLN A 82 -0.57 7.54 -12.39
C GLN A 82 -0.37 6.02 -12.39
N VAL A 83 -0.20 5.41 -11.22
CA VAL A 83 -0.16 3.94 -11.04
C VAL A 83 -1.48 3.33 -11.50
N TRP A 84 -2.62 3.91 -11.13
CA TRP A 84 -3.92 3.44 -11.57
C TRP A 84 -4.10 3.52 -13.10
N GLU A 85 -3.69 4.62 -13.73
CA GLU A 85 -3.72 4.79 -15.19
C GLU A 85 -2.82 3.78 -15.91
N PHE A 86 -1.60 3.61 -15.41
CA PHE A 86 -0.67 2.57 -15.87
C PHE A 86 -1.34 1.19 -15.83
N ARG A 87 -2.06 0.88 -14.75
CA ARG A 87 -2.81 -0.39 -14.66
C ARG A 87 -3.93 -0.52 -15.67
N GLN A 88 -4.64 0.56 -15.97
CA GLN A 88 -5.64 0.54 -17.03
C GLN A 88 -5.00 0.21 -18.38
N GLN A 89 -3.85 0.84 -18.69
CA GLN A 89 -3.12 0.62 -19.94
C GLN A 89 -2.53 -0.79 -20.02
N MET A 90 -2.00 -1.33 -18.92
CA MET A 90 -1.52 -2.71 -18.84
C MET A 90 -2.60 -3.73 -19.20
N ARG A 91 -3.84 -3.51 -18.76
CA ARG A 91 -4.98 -4.38 -19.12
C ARG A 91 -5.31 -4.36 -20.61
N LEU A 92 -5.05 -3.24 -21.29
CA LEU A 92 -5.30 -3.07 -22.71
C LEU A 92 -4.08 -3.42 -23.59
N SER A 93 -2.91 -3.69 -22.99
CA SER A 93 -1.62 -3.79 -23.68
C SER A 93 -1.51 -4.92 -24.71
N GLY A 94 -2.41 -5.91 -24.68
CA GLY A 94 -2.51 -6.96 -25.68
C GLY A 94 -1.18 -7.69 -25.95
N SER A 95 -0.97 -8.20 -27.17
CA SER A 95 0.27 -8.90 -27.56
C SER A 95 1.34 -7.97 -28.16
N ARG A 96 1.14 -6.65 -28.16
CA ARG A 96 2.05 -5.70 -28.85
C ARG A 96 3.33 -5.51 -28.03
N ALA A 97 4.44 -6.06 -28.51
CA ALA A 97 5.73 -6.03 -27.81
C ALA A 97 6.20 -4.60 -27.49
N THR A 98 6.04 -3.65 -28.41
CA THR A 98 6.44 -2.25 -28.20
C THR A 98 5.66 -1.57 -27.07
N THR A 99 4.35 -1.81 -27.00
CA THR A 99 3.50 -1.31 -25.91
C THR A 99 3.90 -1.92 -24.57
N LYS A 100 4.22 -3.22 -24.53
CA LYS A 100 4.69 -3.89 -23.31
C LYS A 100 6.01 -3.33 -22.82
N LEU A 101 6.98 -3.12 -23.70
CA LEU A 101 8.28 -2.55 -23.34
C LEU A 101 8.16 -1.13 -22.77
N TRP A 102 7.33 -0.30 -23.40
CA TRP A 102 7.06 1.06 -22.90
C TRP A 102 6.41 1.02 -21.52
N LEU A 103 5.41 0.14 -21.32
CA LEU A 103 4.76 -0.01 -20.01
C LEU A 103 5.71 -0.55 -18.94
N GLN A 104 6.60 -1.48 -19.26
CA GLN A 104 7.64 -1.96 -18.33
C GLN A 104 8.58 -0.83 -17.91
N SER A 105 9.07 -0.04 -18.88
CA SER A 105 9.89 1.13 -18.57
C SER A 105 9.14 2.15 -17.70
N ARG A 106 7.85 2.38 -17.98
CA ARG A 106 7.01 3.26 -17.17
C ARG A 106 6.79 2.71 -15.75
N GLN A 107 6.67 1.40 -15.59
CA GLN A 107 6.56 0.75 -14.29
C GLN A 107 7.83 0.96 -13.46
N GLU A 108 9.01 0.77 -14.06
CA GLU A 108 10.31 0.96 -13.41
C GLU A 108 10.53 2.43 -13.00
N ASP A 109 10.16 3.37 -13.87
CA ASP A 109 10.20 4.81 -13.62
C ASP A 109 9.32 5.20 -12.42
N LEU A 110 8.06 4.78 -12.41
CA LEU A 110 7.14 5.02 -11.28
C LEU A 110 7.65 4.37 -9.99
N TYR A 111 8.16 3.15 -10.08
CA TYR A 111 8.67 2.43 -8.92
C TYR A 111 9.89 3.11 -8.31
N SER A 112 10.87 3.48 -9.14
CA SER A 112 12.07 4.17 -8.69
C SER A 112 11.74 5.53 -8.08
N THR A 113 10.83 6.28 -8.69
CA THR A 113 10.37 7.57 -8.18
C THR A 113 9.70 7.45 -6.81
N LEU A 114 8.78 6.49 -6.64
CA LEU A 114 8.10 6.24 -5.35
C LEU A 114 9.07 5.81 -4.25
N ARG A 115 10.14 5.07 -4.60
CA ARG A 115 11.21 4.72 -3.65
C ARG A 115 12.00 5.94 -3.21
N VAL A 116 12.44 6.78 -4.15
CA VAL A 116 13.18 8.02 -3.84
C VAL A 116 12.36 8.94 -2.94
N VAL A 117 11.07 9.17 -3.27
CA VAL A 117 10.16 10.00 -2.45
C VAL A 117 9.99 9.45 -1.02
N GLN A 118 10.11 8.15 -0.82
CA GLN A 118 10.08 7.54 0.51
C GLN A 118 11.40 7.71 1.26
N GLU A 119 12.52 7.41 0.61
CA GLU A 119 13.87 7.44 1.19
C GLU A 119 14.31 8.87 1.57
N ASP A 120 14.01 9.87 0.73
CA ASP A 120 14.40 11.27 0.94
C ASP A 120 13.64 11.97 2.08
N THR A 121 12.62 11.33 2.65
CA THR A 121 11.80 11.93 3.72
C THR A 121 11.73 11.03 4.96
N PRO A 122 12.77 11.03 5.81
CA PRO A 122 12.83 10.15 6.98
C PRO A 122 11.79 10.45 8.07
N ARG A 123 11.11 11.61 8.02
CA ARG A 123 10.08 12.03 9.01
C ARG A 123 8.64 11.94 8.51
N SER A 124 8.40 11.08 7.53
CA SER A 124 7.07 10.90 6.93
C SER A 124 6.07 10.36 7.96
N PRO A 125 4.86 10.94 8.10
CA PRO A 125 3.81 10.36 8.93
C PRO A 125 3.52 8.91 8.50
N PRO A 126 3.28 7.98 9.43
CA PRO A 126 3.04 6.57 9.09
C PRO A 126 1.93 6.34 8.04
N VAL A 127 0.89 7.17 8.04
CA VAL A 127 -0.18 7.12 7.02
C VAL A 127 0.31 7.44 5.59
N THR A 128 1.31 8.32 5.45
CA THR A 128 1.90 8.62 4.13
C THR A 128 2.79 7.47 3.66
N ILE A 129 3.50 6.81 4.58
CA ILE A 129 4.26 5.59 4.27
C ILE A 129 3.28 4.50 3.81
N LEU A 130 2.20 4.29 4.55
CA LEU A 130 1.12 3.36 4.20
C LEU A 130 0.59 3.60 2.78
N THR A 131 0.32 4.87 2.42
CA THR A 131 -0.15 5.23 1.06
C THR A 131 0.91 4.96 -0.02
N ASN A 132 2.19 5.25 0.25
CA ASN A 132 3.27 4.96 -0.68
C ASN A 132 3.43 3.45 -0.94
N GLU A 133 3.43 2.65 0.13
CA GLU A 133 3.50 1.19 0.05
C GLU A 133 2.29 0.61 -0.69
N LEU A 134 1.09 1.17 -0.48
CA LEU A 134 -0.11 0.77 -1.22
C LEU A 134 0.04 1.07 -2.73
N ALA A 135 0.60 2.22 -3.10
CA ALA A 135 0.85 2.58 -4.50
C ALA A 135 1.87 1.62 -5.14
N MET A 136 2.97 1.32 -4.45
CA MET A 136 3.98 0.36 -4.91
C MET A 136 3.41 -1.07 -5.02
N MET A 137 2.53 -1.48 -4.11
CA MET A 137 1.79 -2.75 -4.22
C MET A 137 0.92 -2.75 -5.48
N TYR A 138 0.06 -1.74 -5.67
CA TYR A 138 -0.80 -1.64 -6.85
C TYR A 138 -0.02 -1.54 -8.15
N LEU A 139 1.19 -1.01 -8.14
CA LEU A 139 2.08 -1.02 -9.31
C LEU A 139 2.52 -2.44 -9.71
N HIS A 140 2.42 -3.43 -8.82
CA HIS A 140 2.87 -4.82 -9.02
C HIS A 140 1.77 -5.90 -8.97
N ILE A 141 0.53 -5.59 -8.54
CA ILE A 141 -0.67 -6.44 -8.75
C ILE A 141 -1.82 -5.76 -9.54
N ASP A 142 -2.58 -6.53 -10.34
CA ASP A 142 -3.93 -6.12 -10.81
C ASP A 142 -4.95 -6.42 -9.70
N ILE A 143 -5.28 -5.40 -8.92
CA ILE A 143 -6.19 -5.56 -7.79
C ILE A 143 -7.61 -5.99 -8.21
N ASP A 144 -8.01 -5.69 -9.45
CA ASP A 144 -9.33 -6.13 -9.93
C ASP A 144 -9.34 -7.65 -10.19
N ALA A 145 -8.19 -8.26 -10.55
CA ALA A 145 -8.06 -9.71 -10.65
C ALA A 145 -8.20 -10.37 -9.27
N ILE A 146 -7.56 -9.81 -8.24
CA ILE A 146 -7.72 -10.24 -6.83
C ILE A 146 -9.19 -10.14 -6.41
N GLN A 147 -9.87 -9.03 -6.71
CA GLN A 147 -11.27 -8.85 -6.36
C GLN A 147 -12.21 -9.81 -7.09
N ARG A 148 -11.95 -10.14 -8.35
CA ARG A 148 -12.71 -11.17 -9.07
C ARG A 148 -12.49 -12.54 -8.46
N PHE A 149 -11.25 -12.87 -8.11
CA PHE A 149 -10.89 -14.15 -7.52
C PHE A 149 -11.57 -14.42 -6.18
N ILE A 150 -11.70 -13.42 -5.30
CA ILE A 150 -12.43 -13.56 -4.03
C ILE A 150 -13.96 -13.64 -4.19
N GLY A 151 -14.46 -13.72 -5.43
CA GLY A 151 -15.88 -13.94 -5.70
C GLY A 151 -16.74 -12.67 -5.74
N LYS A 152 -16.15 -11.46 -5.75
CA LYS A 152 -16.91 -10.19 -5.81
C LYS A 152 -17.84 -10.11 -7.03
N MET A 153 -17.47 -10.78 -8.12
CA MET A 153 -18.23 -10.82 -9.37
C MET A 153 -18.87 -12.21 -9.64
N GLY A 154 -18.98 -13.04 -8.61
CA GLY A 154 -19.49 -14.40 -8.70
C GLY A 154 -18.43 -15.45 -9.03
N GLU A 155 -18.81 -16.72 -8.87
CA GLU A 155 -17.91 -17.88 -8.95
C GLU A 155 -17.30 -18.09 -10.35
N ALA A 156 -18.05 -17.77 -11.41
CA ALA A 156 -17.57 -17.90 -12.78
C ALA A 156 -16.39 -16.94 -13.06
N GLU A 157 -16.48 -15.71 -12.58
CA GLU A 157 -15.41 -14.72 -12.70
C GLU A 157 -14.22 -15.07 -11.81
N ALA A 158 -14.47 -15.63 -10.62
CA ALA A 158 -13.41 -16.14 -9.75
C ALA A 158 -12.57 -17.23 -10.44
N ARG A 159 -13.25 -18.21 -11.08
CA ARG A 159 -12.58 -19.26 -11.86
C ARG A 159 -11.80 -18.72 -13.06
N ARG A 160 -12.29 -17.66 -13.71
CA ARG A 160 -11.59 -16.99 -14.82
C ARG A 160 -10.33 -16.24 -14.37
N ALA A 161 -10.32 -15.69 -13.16
CA ALA A 161 -9.18 -14.96 -12.62
C ALA A 161 -8.04 -15.89 -12.14
N TYR A 162 -8.34 -17.15 -11.79
CA TYR A 162 -7.35 -18.06 -11.21
C TYR A 162 -6.10 -18.31 -12.09
N PRO A 163 -6.21 -18.63 -13.40
CA PRO A 163 -5.02 -18.95 -14.21
C PRO A 163 -4.00 -17.81 -14.28
N SER A 164 -4.47 -16.56 -14.43
CA SER A 164 -3.59 -15.39 -14.51
C SER A 164 -2.95 -15.07 -13.16
N LEU A 165 -3.69 -15.23 -12.05
CA LEU A 165 -3.13 -15.06 -10.70
C LEU A 165 -2.13 -16.16 -10.35
N ARG A 166 -2.37 -17.39 -10.80
CA ARG A 166 -1.43 -18.50 -10.66
C ARG A 166 -0.12 -18.21 -11.38
N GLU A 167 -0.18 -17.75 -12.63
CA GLU A 167 1.02 -17.33 -13.38
C GLU A 167 1.74 -16.17 -12.68
N TRP A 168 0.98 -15.13 -12.28
CA TRP A 168 1.52 -13.98 -11.55
C TRP A 168 2.25 -14.40 -10.27
N SER A 169 1.70 -15.32 -9.47
CA SER A 169 2.30 -15.74 -8.19
C SER A 169 3.75 -16.25 -8.30
N ARG A 170 4.16 -16.71 -9.48
CA ARG A 170 5.50 -17.23 -9.76
C ARG A 170 6.51 -16.15 -10.14
N THR A 171 6.05 -14.93 -10.42
CA THR A 171 6.89 -13.87 -10.97
C THR A 171 7.57 -13.04 -9.88
N LYS A 172 8.57 -12.24 -10.30
CA LYS A 172 9.24 -11.27 -9.41
C LYS A 172 8.27 -10.18 -8.97
N GLU A 173 7.37 -9.77 -9.86
CA GLU A 173 6.34 -8.76 -9.60
C GLU A 173 5.42 -9.19 -8.47
N ALA A 174 5.00 -10.46 -8.40
CA ALA A 174 4.20 -10.93 -7.27
C ALA A 174 4.94 -10.81 -5.94
N ARG A 175 6.23 -11.18 -5.90
CA ARG A 175 7.05 -11.07 -4.69
C ARG A 175 7.23 -9.62 -4.25
N ILE A 176 7.40 -8.70 -5.19
CA ILE A 176 7.44 -7.25 -4.91
C ILE A 176 6.08 -6.77 -4.37
N ALA A 177 4.98 -7.19 -4.99
CA ALA A 177 3.63 -6.80 -4.55
C ALA A 177 3.35 -7.23 -3.11
N ILE A 178 3.62 -8.50 -2.75
CA ILE A 178 3.38 -9.00 -1.39
C ILE A 178 4.33 -8.39 -0.36
N TRP A 179 5.56 -8.04 -0.75
CA TRP A 179 6.46 -7.28 0.10
C TRP A 179 5.84 -5.93 0.47
N HIS A 180 5.42 -5.15 -0.53
CA HIS A 180 4.77 -3.87 -0.27
C HIS A 180 3.43 -4.02 0.48
N ALA A 181 2.68 -5.11 0.25
CA ALA A 181 1.49 -5.42 1.04
C ALA A 181 1.81 -5.66 2.53
N GLY A 182 2.90 -6.36 2.85
CA GLY A 182 3.40 -6.51 4.22
C GLY A 182 3.84 -5.18 4.82
N GLN A 183 4.49 -4.33 4.03
CA GLN A 183 4.91 -2.99 4.45
C GLN A 183 3.73 -2.05 4.71
N VAL A 184 2.60 -2.19 4.00
CA VAL A 184 1.34 -1.50 4.34
C VAL A 184 0.91 -1.87 5.77
N LEU A 185 0.93 -3.16 6.13
CA LEU A 185 0.58 -3.61 7.48
C LEU A 185 1.58 -3.07 8.53
N ARG A 186 2.88 -3.08 8.22
CA ARG A 186 3.92 -2.50 9.08
C ARG A 186 3.71 -1.01 9.34
N ALA A 187 3.46 -0.24 8.29
CA ALA A 187 3.19 1.20 8.38
C ALA A 187 1.91 1.48 9.17
N ALA A 188 0.86 0.69 8.93
CA ALA A 188 -0.41 0.76 9.64
C ALA A 188 -0.26 0.56 11.15
N ARG A 189 0.57 -0.39 11.61
CA ARG A 189 0.86 -0.58 13.05
C ARG A 189 1.54 0.64 13.69
N SER A 190 2.22 1.45 12.90
CA SER A 190 2.92 2.65 13.40
C SER A 190 2.00 3.89 13.42
N VAL A 191 0.79 3.81 12.86
CA VAL A 191 -0.18 4.91 12.91
C VAL A 191 -0.69 5.04 14.35
N PRO A 192 -0.61 6.24 14.96
CA PRO A 192 -1.12 6.45 16.31
C PRO A 192 -2.60 6.08 16.41
N PRO A 193 -3.07 5.61 17.59
CA PRO A 193 -4.48 5.34 17.81
C PRO A 193 -5.37 6.52 17.41
N TYR A 194 -6.60 6.25 16.99
CA TYR A 194 -7.59 7.25 16.58
C TYR A 194 -7.29 7.99 15.26
N GLN A 195 -6.27 7.58 14.51
CA GLN A 195 -5.89 8.26 13.26
C GLN A 195 -6.23 7.49 11.98
N PHE A 196 -6.64 6.22 12.05
CA PHE A 196 -7.17 5.53 10.88
C PHE A 196 -8.46 6.18 10.40
N ARG A 197 -8.45 6.52 9.12
CA ARG A 197 -9.63 6.90 8.36
C ARG A 197 -10.11 5.69 7.55
N GLY A 198 -11.30 5.82 6.96
CA GLY A 198 -11.89 4.74 6.15
C GLY A 198 -10.98 4.25 5.02
N PHE A 199 -10.23 5.15 4.39
CA PHE A 199 -9.27 4.79 3.34
C PHE A 199 -8.11 3.91 3.87
N ASP A 200 -7.63 4.17 5.08
CA ASP A 200 -6.53 3.39 5.68
C ASP A 200 -6.97 1.97 6.00
N SER A 201 -8.17 1.82 6.57
CA SER A 201 -8.78 0.50 6.80
C SER A 201 -8.99 -0.27 5.49
N LEU A 202 -9.44 0.41 4.43
CA LEU A 202 -9.57 -0.20 3.12
C LEU A 202 -8.22 -0.63 2.54
N SER A 203 -7.18 0.17 2.75
CA SER A 203 -5.82 -0.12 2.28
C SER A 203 -5.23 -1.36 2.95
N ILE A 204 -5.47 -1.50 4.26
CA ILE A 204 -5.12 -2.70 5.04
C ILE A 204 -5.85 -3.93 4.49
N TYR A 205 -7.17 -3.82 4.30
CA TYR A 205 -7.98 -4.89 3.72
C TYR A 205 -7.49 -5.31 2.32
N GLN A 206 -7.24 -4.35 1.42
CA GLN A 206 -6.77 -4.69 0.07
C GLN A 206 -5.38 -5.35 0.11
N SER A 207 -4.51 -4.93 1.02
CA SER A 207 -3.19 -5.54 1.19
C SER A 207 -3.28 -6.95 1.77
N SER A 208 -4.17 -7.19 2.74
CA SER A 208 -4.41 -8.52 3.28
C SER A 208 -5.00 -9.48 2.25
N LEU A 209 -5.86 -9.00 1.35
CA LEU A 209 -6.35 -9.80 0.22
C LEU A 209 -5.21 -10.23 -0.71
N VAL A 210 -4.30 -9.33 -1.05
CA VAL A 210 -3.15 -9.65 -1.93
C VAL A 210 -2.27 -10.73 -1.29
N LEU A 211 -1.96 -10.59 0.00
CA LEU A 211 -1.22 -11.57 0.78
C LEU A 211 -1.93 -12.92 0.87
N TRP A 212 -3.24 -12.90 1.15
CA TRP A 212 -4.07 -14.09 1.30
C TRP A 212 -4.23 -14.86 -0.01
N VAL A 213 -4.50 -14.17 -1.13
CA VAL A 213 -4.60 -14.81 -2.45
C VAL A 213 -3.27 -15.42 -2.87
N TYR A 214 -2.16 -14.71 -2.66
CA TYR A 214 -0.84 -15.26 -2.92
C TYR A 214 -0.60 -16.55 -2.13
N GLY A 215 -0.84 -16.51 -0.81
CA GLY A 215 -0.67 -17.65 0.09
C GLY A 215 -1.56 -18.85 -0.25
N LEU A 216 -2.80 -18.61 -0.67
CA LEU A 216 -3.71 -19.68 -1.14
C LEU A 216 -3.20 -20.39 -2.39
N ILE A 217 -2.74 -19.62 -3.38
CA ILE A 217 -2.22 -20.16 -4.63
C ILE A 217 -0.96 -20.97 -4.34
N GLU A 218 -0.03 -20.43 -3.54
CA GLU A 218 1.21 -21.12 -3.16
C GLU A 218 0.93 -22.42 -2.40
N CYS A 219 -0.04 -22.41 -1.46
CA CYS A 219 -0.46 -23.61 -0.72
C CYS A 219 -1.08 -24.67 -1.65
N GLY A 220 -1.88 -24.26 -2.63
CA GLY A 220 -2.46 -25.14 -3.64
C GLY A 220 -1.39 -25.82 -4.50
N GLU A 221 -0.37 -25.08 -4.94
CA GLU A 221 0.73 -25.62 -5.73
C GLU A 221 1.59 -26.61 -4.93
N LYS A 222 1.95 -26.27 -3.69
CA LYS A 222 2.72 -27.17 -2.81
C LYS A 222 2.00 -28.49 -2.56
N ARG A 223 0.66 -28.47 -2.38
CA ARG A 223 -0.14 -29.71 -2.22
C ARG A 223 -0.09 -30.62 -3.46
N LEU A 224 0.02 -30.04 -4.66
CA LEU A 224 0.17 -30.79 -5.90
C LEU A 224 1.60 -31.36 -6.04
N GLU A 225 2.62 -30.63 -5.59
CA GLU A 225 4.03 -31.05 -5.65
C GLU A 225 4.41 -32.11 -4.57
N ILE A 226 3.83 -32.03 -3.37
CA ILE A 226 4.04 -32.99 -2.27
C ILE A 226 3.53 -34.40 -2.63
N GLN A 227 2.61 -34.53 -3.60
CA GLN A 227 2.22 -35.83 -4.14
C GLN A 227 3.34 -36.51 -4.96
N THR A 228 4.43 -35.79 -5.27
CA THR A 228 5.54 -36.26 -6.12
C THR A 228 6.92 -36.31 -5.45
N SER A 229 7.10 -35.77 -4.23
CA SER A 229 8.40 -35.84 -3.54
C SER A 229 8.28 -35.72 -2.02
N ILE A 230 9.04 -36.56 -1.30
CA ILE A 230 9.09 -36.63 0.16
C ILE A 230 10.36 -35.90 0.62
N ASN A 231 10.19 -34.94 1.54
CA ASN A 231 11.18 -34.25 2.38
C ASN A 231 12.05 -33.16 1.74
N ASP A 232 11.79 -31.87 2.09
CA ASP A 232 12.81 -30.89 2.56
C ASP A 232 12.17 -29.54 3.03
N ASP A 233 11.13 -29.54 3.87
CA ASP A 233 10.36 -28.30 4.17
C ASP A 233 10.90 -27.48 5.36
N ASP A 234 11.89 -27.99 6.12
CA ASP A 234 12.30 -27.38 7.40
C ASP A 234 13.57 -26.50 7.31
N THR A 235 14.23 -26.47 6.15
CA THR A 235 15.55 -25.81 5.98
C THR A 235 15.47 -24.42 5.34
N THR A 236 14.29 -23.99 4.89
CA THR A 236 14.13 -22.71 4.16
C THR A 236 13.93 -21.52 5.11
N PRO A 237 14.68 -20.42 4.91
CA PRO A 237 14.66 -19.27 5.83
C PRO A 237 13.30 -18.56 5.82
N ALA A 238 12.82 -18.16 7.00
CA ALA A 238 11.65 -17.32 7.15
C ALA A 238 11.91 -15.91 6.62
N VAL A 239 10.95 -15.34 5.90
CA VAL A 239 11.04 -14.01 5.28
C VAL A 239 9.90 -13.15 5.81
N PRO A 240 10.13 -12.32 6.86
CA PRO A 240 9.11 -11.45 7.42
C PRO A 240 8.84 -10.26 6.48
N LEU A 241 7.67 -10.27 5.83
CA LEU A 241 7.27 -9.24 4.85
C LEU A 241 6.87 -7.91 5.49
N ASP A 242 6.58 -7.92 6.79
CA ASP A 242 6.29 -6.74 7.60
C ASP A 242 7.48 -6.30 8.47
N GLY A 243 8.70 -6.77 8.10
CA GLY A 243 9.98 -6.44 8.71
C GLY A 243 10.78 -5.38 7.94
N ALA A 244 12.06 -5.20 8.31
CA ALA A 244 12.99 -4.38 7.54
C ALA A 244 13.50 -5.11 6.29
N GLU A 245 13.89 -4.38 5.24
CA GLU A 245 14.47 -4.98 4.04
C GLU A 245 15.87 -5.51 4.36
N ASP A 246 15.97 -6.81 4.62
CA ASP A 246 17.23 -7.51 4.90
C ASP A 246 17.69 -8.36 3.69
N GLN A 247 18.79 -9.09 3.86
CA GLN A 247 19.32 -9.94 2.80
C GLN A 247 18.38 -11.11 2.45
N ALA A 248 17.60 -11.62 3.42
CA ALA A 248 16.64 -12.69 3.17
C ALA A 248 15.49 -12.20 2.30
N VAL A 249 14.95 -11.01 2.59
CA VAL A 249 13.96 -10.31 1.76
C VAL A 249 14.52 -10.06 0.35
N LYS A 250 15.75 -9.56 0.22
CA LYS A 250 16.37 -9.34 -1.10
C LYS A 250 16.54 -10.63 -1.91
N ASN A 251 16.91 -11.72 -1.25
CA ASN A 251 17.02 -13.04 -1.87
C ASN A 251 15.65 -13.55 -2.30
N PHE A 252 14.63 -13.39 -1.46
CA PHE A 252 13.25 -13.73 -1.77
C PHE A 252 12.74 -12.94 -2.98
N LEU A 253 12.84 -11.61 -2.96
CA LEU A 253 12.39 -10.75 -4.06
C LEU A 253 13.07 -11.13 -5.38
N ASN A 254 14.39 -11.29 -5.39
CA ASN A 254 15.12 -11.55 -6.63
C ASN A 254 15.06 -13.00 -7.11
N ARG A 255 15.07 -13.98 -6.20
CA ARG A 255 15.27 -15.40 -6.54
C ARG A 255 14.11 -16.31 -6.13
N GLY A 256 13.13 -15.81 -5.38
CA GLY A 256 12.02 -16.61 -4.86
C GLY A 256 12.43 -17.59 -3.76
N ILE A 257 13.57 -17.35 -3.09
CA ILE A 257 14.10 -18.24 -2.05
C ILE A 257 13.63 -17.76 -0.68
N GLY A 258 13.00 -18.65 0.09
CA GLY A 258 12.54 -18.42 1.46
C GLY A 258 11.02 -18.58 1.62
N ARG A 259 10.57 -18.65 2.87
CA ARG A 259 9.14 -18.77 3.23
C ARG A 259 8.59 -17.39 3.59
N PRO A 260 7.73 -16.78 2.77
CA PRO A 260 7.15 -15.48 3.10
C PRO A 260 6.12 -15.60 4.22
N GLY A 261 6.10 -14.62 5.13
CA GLY A 261 5.14 -14.57 6.22
C GLY A 261 5.07 -13.20 6.89
N LEU A 262 4.22 -13.11 7.91
CA LEU A 262 3.99 -11.92 8.72
C LEU A 262 4.34 -12.19 10.17
N MET A 263 4.76 -11.18 10.90
CA MET A 263 5.01 -11.26 12.34
C MET A 263 3.72 -10.97 13.12
N GLN A 264 3.27 -11.93 13.93
CA GLN A 264 2.20 -11.70 14.90
C GLN A 264 2.78 -11.02 16.14
N HIS A 265 2.06 -10.03 16.70
CA HIS A 265 2.55 -9.19 17.81
C HIS A 265 1.73 -9.34 19.09
N ARG A 266 0.83 -10.34 19.19
CA ARG A 266 -0.12 -10.46 20.31
C ARG A 266 0.44 -11.21 21.52
N ASP A 267 1.23 -12.29 21.36
CA ASP A 267 1.64 -13.15 22.50
C ASP A 267 3.09 -13.71 22.43
N GLY A 268 3.87 -13.21 21.48
CA GLY A 268 5.20 -13.71 21.10
C GLY A 268 5.45 -13.25 19.66
N HIS A 269 6.71 -13.02 19.29
CA HIS A 269 7.06 -12.69 17.90
C HIS A 269 6.92 -13.96 17.03
N ASP A 270 5.68 -14.40 16.84
CA ASP A 270 5.37 -15.64 16.13
C ASP A 270 5.28 -15.38 14.63
N PHE A 271 6.04 -16.17 13.88
CA PHE A 271 6.10 -16.08 12.44
C PHE A 271 4.91 -16.81 11.80
N CYS A 272 4.05 -16.07 11.10
CA CYS A 272 2.88 -16.56 10.42
C CYS A 272 3.14 -16.65 8.90
N GLU A 273 3.41 -17.85 8.40
CA GLU A 273 3.56 -18.08 6.95
C GLU A 273 2.30 -17.71 6.16
N LEU A 274 2.49 -17.17 4.94
CA LEU A 274 1.38 -16.88 4.04
C LEU A 274 0.61 -18.13 3.61
N SER A 275 1.26 -19.31 3.65
CA SER A 275 0.67 -20.63 3.41
C SER A 275 -0.49 -20.96 4.36
N ARG A 276 -0.66 -20.20 5.46
CA ARG A 276 -1.73 -20.28 6.45
C ARG A 276 -2.68 -19.08 6.30
N PRO A 277 -3.71 -19.15 5.44
CA PRO A 277 -4.53 -18.00 5.07
C PRO A 277 -5.29 -17.38 6.27
N ARG A 278 -5.69 -18.22 7.24
CA ARG A 278 -6.31 -17.80 8.51
C ARG A 278 -5.43 -16.85 9.30
N SER A 279 -4.13 -17.15 9.39
CA SER A 279 -3.17 -16.34 10.14
C SER A 279 -2.97 -14.97 9.48
N VAL A 280 -2.93 -14.91 8.15
CA VAL A 280 -2.84 -13.64 7.41
C VAL A 280 -4.02 -12.72 7.72
N MET A 281 -5.24 -13.27 7.69
CA MET A 281 -6.45 -12.52 8.01
C MET A 281 -6.51 -12.09 9.49
N ALA A 282 -6.07 -12.95 10.41
CA ALA A 282 -5.97 -12.62 11.82
C ALA A 282 -5.01 -11.45 12.08
N VAL A 283 -3.86 -11.42 11.39
CA VAL A 283 -2.91 -10.29 11.47
C VAL A 283 -3.55 -9.00 10.94
N ALA A 284 -4.22 -9.04 9.79
CA ALA A 284 -4.88 -7.86 9.23
C ALA A 284 -5.96 -7.29 10.17
N ARG A 285 -6.78 -8.17 10.76
CA ARG A 285 -7.78 -7.81 11.78
C ARG A 285 -7.12 -7.16 13.00
N GLN A 286 -6.05 -7.76 13.52
CA GLN A 286 -5.29 -7.20 14.64
C GLN A 286 -4.80 -5.78 14.34
N VAL A 287 -4.32 -5.52 13.12
CA VAL A 287 -3.83 -4.19 12.72
C VAL A 287 -4.97 -3.18 12.71
N ILE A 288 -6.13 -3.53 12.15
CA ILE A 288 -7.31 -2.64 12.14
C ILE A 288 -7.79 -2.36 13.56
N GLU A 289 -7.95 -3.40 14.37
CA GLU A 289 -8.42 -3.29 15.76
C GLU A 289 -7.45 -2.53 16.66
N GLY A 290 -6.14 -2.68 16.44
CA GLY A 290 -5.11 -2.03 17.24
C GLY A 290 -5.08 -0.51 17.16
N ASN A 291 -5.75 0.10 16.16
CA ASN A 291 -5.88 1.55 16.06
C ASN A 291 -7.17 2.09 16.68
N LEU A 292 -8.11 1.21 17.05
CA LEU A 292 -9.40 1.58 17.61
C LEU A 292 -9.31 1.88 19.11
N PRO A 293 -10.26 2.64 19.67
CA PRO A 293 -10.39 2.78 21.12
C PRO A 293 -10.41 1.42 21.83
N PRO A 294 -9.79 1.30 23.02
CA PRO A 294 -10.07 0.20 23.92
C PRO A 294 -11.60 0.16 24.16
N PRO A 295 -12.26 -0.99 24.02
CA PRO A 295 -13.71 -1.05 24.05
C PRO A 295 -14.23 -0.57 25.41
N LEU A 296 -14.91 0.58 25.43
CA LEU A 296 -15.80 0.94 26.53
C LEU A 296 -17.06 0.06 26.42
N PRO A 297 -17.75 -0.26 27.54
CA PRO A 297 -18.98 -1.04 27.50
C PRO A 297 -20.03 -0.32 26.63
N GLY A 298 -20.29 -0.86 25.42
CA GLY A 298 -21.26 -0.32 24.46
C GLY A 298 -20.67 0.37 23.23
N ASP A 299 -19.35 0.45 23.08
CA ASP A 299 -18.73 1.05 21.88
C ASP A 299 -18.91 0.15 20.65
N ILE A 300 -19.56 0.70 19.63
CA ILE A 300 -19.73 0.10 18.32
C ILE A 300 -18.55 0.55 17.45
N LEU A 301 -17.83 -0.40 16.86
CA LEU A 301 -16.79 -0.11 15.87
C LEU A 301 -17.34 0.83 14.77
N PRO A 302 -16.53 1.73 14.20
CA PRO A 302 -16.92 2.46 13.00
C PRO A 302 -17.46 1.47 11.95
N PRO A 303 -18.66 1.70 11.36
CA PRO A 303 -19.34 0.68 10.54
C PRO A 303 -18.48 0.12 9.41
N MET A 304 -17.65 0.97 8.80
CA MET A 304 -16.72 0.54 7.75
C MET A 304 -15.64 -0.41 8.27
N SER A 305 -14.99 -0.09 9.38
CA SER A 305 -13.95 -0.94 9.98
C SER A 305 -14.54 -2.26 10.48
N GLN A 306 -15.76 -2.22 11.04
CA GLN A 306 -16.50 -3.43 11.43
C GLN A 306 -16.78 -4.33 10.22
N ASN A 307 -17.38 -3.76 9.16
CA ASN A 307 -17.69 -4.51 7.93
C ASN A 307 -16.44 -5.13 7.31
N LEU A 308 -15.32 -4.38 7.28
CA LEU A 308 -14.05 -4.90 6.76
C LEU A 308 -13.49 -6.02 7.64
N CYS A 309 -13.57 -5.91 8.97
CA CYS A 309 -13.15 -7.00 9.86
C CYS A 309 -13.99 -8.25 9.66
N SER A 310 -15.32 -8.12 9.55
CA SER A 310 -16.21 -9.26 9.27
C SER A 310 -15.87 -9.92 7.93
N LEU A 311 -15.62 -9.13 6.87
CA LEU A 311 -15.19 -9.67 5.57
C LEU A 311 -13.83 -10.40 5.66
N ILE A 312 -12.88 -9.86 6.42
CA ILE A 312 -11.57 -10.50 6.67
C ILE A 312 -11.76 -11.84 7.38
N GLU A 313 -12.65 -11.91 8.37
CA GLU A 313 -12.98 -13.14 9.09
C GLU A 313 -13.62 -14.19 8.19
N ASP A 314 -14.63 -13.80 7.42
CA ASP A 314 -15.34 -14.70 6.51
C ASP A 314 -14.39 -15.32 5.50
N LEU A 315 -13.48 -14.52 4.93
CA LEU A 315 -12.44 -15.00 4.00
C LEU A 315 -11.40 -15.89 4.68
N GLY A 316 -11.05 -15.61 5.94
CA GLY A 316 -10.17 -16.47 6.72
C GLY A 316 -10.79 -17.84 7.01
N ASN A 317 -12.11 -17.90 7.15
CA ASN A 317 -12.85 -19.13 7.47
C ASN A 317 -13.19 -20.00 6.26
N LEU A 318 -12.93 -19.53 5.04
CA LEU A 318 -13.09 -20.35 3.84
C LEU A 318 -12.22 -21.62 3.92
N PRO A 319 -12.76 -22.78 3.49
CA PRO A 319 -12.13 -24.09 3.67
C PRO A 319 -10.82 -24.31 2.89
#